data_AF-A0A139DAN4-F1
#
_entry.id   AF-A0A139DAN4-F1
#
_cell.length_a   1.000
_cell.length_b   1.000
_cell.length_c   1.000
_cell.angle_alpha   90.00
_cell.angle_beta   90.00
_cell.angle_gamma   90.00
#
_symmetry.space_group_name_H-M   'P 1'
#
loop_
_entity.id
_entity.type
_entity.pdbx_description
1 polymer ?
#
loop_
_entity_poly.entity_id
_entity_poly.type
_entity_poly.pdbx_seq_one_letter_code
_entity_poly.pdbx_strand_id
1 'polypeptide(L)' 'MPDSLPPDSVGLVSPETLHFDQPIELACGQTLNSYDLVVETYGELN' A
#
# COMPACT_ATOMS: atom_id res chain seq x y z
N MET A 1 1.57 -4.94 33.70
CA MET A 1 0.31 -4.60 33.02
C MET A 1 0.46 -5.18 31.61
N PRO A 2 -0.40 -6.10 31.13
CA PRO A 2 -0.24 -6.64 29.79
C PRO A 2 -0.93 -5.69 28.81
N ASP A 3 -0.15 -5.11 27.91
CA ASP A 3 -0.60 -4.33 26.77
C ASP A 3 -1.25 -5.29 25.77
N SER A 4 -2.54 -5.58 25.99
CA SER A 4 -3.32 -6.43 25.09
C SER A 4 -3.63 -5.65 23.82
N LEU A 5 -2.74 -5.72 22.83
CA LEU A 5 -3.07 -5.36 21.46
C LEU A 5 -4.31 -6.17 21.03
N PRO A 6 -5.30 -5.56 20.38
CA PRO A 6 -6.51 -6.27 19.98
C PRO A 6 -6.13 -7.40 19.02
N PRO A 7 -6.76 -8.59 19.13
CA PRO A 7 -6.49 -9.74 18.26
C PRO A 7 -6.86 -9.51 16.77
N ASP A 8 -7.48 -8.36 16.47
CA ASP A 8 -7.78 -7.86 15.13
C ASP A 8 -6.66 -6.97 14.55
N SER A 9 -5.56 -6.78 15.27
CA SER A 9 -4.39 -6.09 14.74
C SER A 9 -3.64 -7.01 13.80
N VAL A 10 -3.71 -6.73 12.50
CA VAL A 10 -2.95 -7.37 11.41
C VAL A 10 -1.41 -7.22 11.52
N GLY A 11 -0.88 -6.88 12.70
CA GLY A 11 0.53 -6.58 12.94
C GLY A 11 0.96 -5.23 12.34
N LEU A 12 2.20 -4.82 12.62
CA LEU A 12 2.83 -3.66 11.99
C LEU A 12 2.94 -3.88 10.47
N VAL A 13 1.95 -3.42 9.72
CA VAL A 13 2.03 -3.37 8.26
C VAL A 13 3.06 -2.31 7.87
N SER A 14 4.03 -2.71 7.05
CA SER A 14 5.01 -1.79 6.49
C SER A 14 4.55 -1.40 5.08
N PRO A 15 4.36 -0.10 4.80
CA PRO A 15 4.06 0.33 3.44
C PRO A 15 5.25 0.02 2.53
N GLU A 16 4.99 -0.72 1.45
CA GLU A 16 5.97 -0.95 0.40
C GLU A 16 5.73 0.08 -0.71
N THR A 17 6.78 0.82 -1.08
CA THR A 17 6.73 1.79 -2.17
C THR A 17 7.37 1.19 -3.40
N LEU A 18 6.58 0.98 -4.45
CA LEU A 18 7.03 0.49 -5.74
C LEU A 18 7.10 1.65 -6.74
N HIS A 19 8.30 1.92 -7.24
CA HIS A 19 8.50 2.92 -8.29
C HIS A 19 8.21 2.32 -9.67
N PHE A 20 7.38 3.00 -10.45
CA PHE A 20 7.07 2.65 -11.83
C PHE A 20 7.46 3.79 -12.76
N ASP A 21 8.35 3.49 -13.71
CA ASP A 21 8.73 4.38 -14.81
C ASP A 21 7.85 4.18 -16.06
N GLN A 22 6.80 3.37 -15.98
CA GLN A 22 5.85 3.22 -17.08
C GLN A 22 4.79 4.33 -17.06
N PRO A 23 4.50 4.95 -18.21
CA PRO A 23 3.47 5.97 -18.29
C PRO A 23 2.07 5.37 -18.07
N ILE A 24 1.28 5.99 -17.19
CA ILE A 24 -0.14 5.64 -16.96
C ILE A 24 -1.06 6.80 -17.35
N GLU A 25 -2.09 6.50 -18.14
CA GLU A 25 -3.14 7.47 -18.47
C GLU A 25 -4.18 7.53 -17.36
N LEU A 26 -4.35 8.72 -16.79
CA LEU A 26 -5.36 9.02 -15.79
C LEU A 26 -6.70 9.31 -16.45
N ALA A 27 -7.79 8.99 -15.76
CA ALA A 27 -9.16 9.29 -16.22
C ALA A 27 -9.42 10.80 -16.45
N CYS A 28 -8.59 11.68 -15.88
CA CYS A 28 -8.63 13.12 -16.13
C CYS A 28 -7.96 13.56 -17.46
N GLY A 29 -7.48 12.62 -18.27
CA GLY A 29 -6.82 12.90 -19.56
C GLY A 29 -5.36 13.33 -19.43
N GLN A 30 -4.75 13.15 -18.26
CA GLN A 30 -3.33 13.40 -18.03
C GLN A 30 -2.54 12.09 -18.01
N THR A 31 -1.29 12.12 -18.44
CA THR A 31 -0.39 10.96 -18.39
C THR A 31 0.66 11.20 -17.32
N LEU A 32 0.76 10.30 -16.34
CA LEU A 32 1.88 10.27 -15.40
C LEU A 32 2.98 9.44 -16.00
N ASN A 33 4.12 10.07 -16.34
CA ASN A 33 5.27 9.40 -16.94
C ASN A 33 5.95 8.41 -15.99
N SER A 34 5.96 8.72 -14.70
CA SER A 34 6.43 7.85 -13.63
C SER A 34 5.59 8.10 -12.37
N TYR A 35 5.44 7.09 -11.54
CA TYR A 35 4.65 7.15 -10.32
C TYR A 35 5.14 6.15 -9.27
N ASP A 36 4.93 6.51 -8.01
CA ASP A 36 5.20 5.63 -6.87
C ASP A 36 3.89 5.05 -6.38
N LEU A 37 3.77 3.72 -6.44
CA LEU A 37 2.64 3.00 -5.88
C LEU A 37 2.99 2.55 -4.46
N VAL A 38 2.30 3.12 -3.48
CA VAL A 38 2.43 2.69 -2.08
C VAL A 38 1.35 1.63 -1.82
N VAL A 39 1.77 0.41 -1.50
CA VAL A 39 0.87 -0.71 -1.18
C VAL A 39 1.08 -1.14 0.27
N GLU A 40 -0.03 -1.45 0.93
CA GLU A 40 -0.05 -2.00 2.28
C GLU A 40 -0.90 -3.27 2.23
N THR A 41 -0.28 -4.41 2.54
CA THR A 41 -1.01 -5.69 2.56
C THR A 41 -1.54 -5.92 3.97
N TYR A 42 -2.85 -5.77 4.13
CA TYR A 42 -3.53 -5.95 5.42
C TYR A 42 -4.06 -7.38 5.53
N GLY A 43 -3.29 -8.26 6.17
CA GLY A 43 -3.70 -9.63 6.52
C GLY A 43 -3.70 -10.62 5.34
N GLU A 44 -3.11 -11.79 5.56
CA GLU A 44 -3.34 -12.95 4.70
C GLU A 44 -4.78 -13.44 4.94
N LEU A 45 -5.61 -13.42 3.89
CA LEU A 45 -6.92 -14.05 3.90
C LEU A 45 -6.67 -15.57 4.02
N ASN A 46 -6.79 -16.10 5.24
CA ASN A 46 -6.63 -17.53 5.54
C ASN A 46 -7.75 -18.37 4.91
#